data_AF-A0A6S7H2I1-F1
#
_entry.id   AF-A0A6S7H2I1-F1
#
_cell.length_a   1.000
_cell.length_b   1.000
_cell.length_c   1.000
_cell.angle_alpha   90.00
_cell.angle_beta   90.00
_cell.angle_gamma   90.00
#
_symmetry.space_group_name_H-M   'P 1'
#
loop_
_entity.id
_entity.type
_entity.pdbx_description
1 polymer ?
#
loop_
_entity_poly.entity_id
_entity_poly.type
_entity_poly.pdbx_seq_one_letter_code
_entity_poly.pdbx_strand_id
1 'polypeptide(L)'
;AFNRSRVTVFWESSEAHRSRPRLRFTFGIKVPPNSAMIEARRLSRRLGHCSTPWAATIAQAGVSLKINPSLVKNSQHVSVTWNGVENATAKDFIALYCPENAKDNEYIDYFYVDVSPTYAQGSGEYSVQLTNFRTNCEMRYFRYISKDKQEFVARSNTVMFEGGPEEPLQIHLALTGNPSEMRVMWVSGTDETPLVTFSKDSKSRNGTVVKGTSQTYKATDLCYLNGVFIDPGYIHDVLLTGLEPSTTYYYSCGVESHMSEVRPFKTAPPVGSNVSYKFIVYGDMGLSVPAHATAKYAMKDVMDGYAFIFHHGDISYARGYAYIWDQWQALIEPYSSLVPYMVGIGNHEQDHLDYSDKDLSGVTGNGWHPWWGNYGDDSNGECGVPMFYRFHMPDNGNYLWWYSYDYGLVHYIMMSTEHDMGNGSRQYSWLEQDLKNVDRTKTPWIILAGHRPMYTSELALGDMFVSLGMQHLFEDLLYKYRVDLAFWAHYHSYERTCAVYKKKCIQDGVTHITIGTAGKSEDHEPYIKEDWSLFQRKDNPYGYGRVMIANRSALHWEYFVNSEDRVVDEVWLTKTAAAGDPLF
;
A
#
# COMPACT_ATOMS: atom_id res chain seq x y z
N ALA A 1 60.93 19.71 9.06
CA ALA A 1 59.92 19.14 9.99
C ALA A 1 58.74 18.69 9.13
N PHE A 2 58.73 17.47 8.58
CA PHE A 2 58.25 16.21 9.21
C PHE A 2 56.91 16.43 9.95
N ASN A 3 55.81 15.71 9.69
CA ASN A 3 55.69 14.37 9.14
C ASN A 3 54.31 14.11 8.50
N ARG A 4 54.31 13.32 7.43
CA ARG A 4 53.15 12.60 6.88
C ARG A 4 53.01 11.27 7.64
N SER A 5 51.79 10.78 7.79
CA SER A 5 51.55 9.35 8.01
C SER A 5 50.44 8.88 7.08
N ARG A 6 50.83 8.22 5.98
CA ARG A 6 49.98 7.32 5.21
C ARG A 6 49.94 5.99 5.94
N VAL A 7 48.77 5.35 6.02
CA VAL A 7 48.66 3.91 6.21
C VAL A 7 47.85 3.37 5.04
N THR A 8 48.47 2.47 4.28
CA THR A 8 47.88 1.66 3.22
C THR A 8 47.84 0.24 3.77
N VAL A 9 46.70 -0.44 3.70
CA VAL A 9 46.60 -1.87 4.01
C VAL A 9 45.99 -2.58 2.80
N PHE A 10 46.77 -3.55 2.31
CA PHE A 10 46.43 -4.51 1.26
C PHE A 10 45.48 -5.58 1.78
N TRP A 11 44.67 -6.16 0.90
CA TRP A 11 44.11 -7.50 1.12
C TRP A 11 44.47 -8.39 -0.07
N GLU A 12 45.37 -9.33 0.21
CA GLU A 12 45.66 -10.51 -0.61
C GLU A 12 44.50 -11.52 -0.52
N SER A 13 44.35 -12.25 -1.62
CA SER A 13 43.46 -13.38 -1.82
C SER A 13 43.95 -14.64 -1.11
N SER A 14 43.03 -15.43 -0.56
CA SER A 14 43.22 -16.88 -0.38
C SER A 14 41.93 -17.64 -0.72
N GLU A 15 42.07 -18.59 -1.63
CA GLU A 15 41.04 -19.53 -2.11
C GLU A 15 40.59 -20.54 -1.03
N ALA A 16 39.32 -20.98 -1.07
CA ALA A 16 38.93 -22.34 -1.48
C ALA A 16 37.57 -22.81 -0.89
N HIS A 17 36.75 -23.40 -1.79
CA HIS A 17 35.71 -24.42 -1.59
C HIS A 17 34.30 -24.04 -1.03
N ARG A 18 33.34 -23.83 -1.94
CA ARG A 18 32.39 -24.88 -2.43
C ARG A 18 31.39 -24.25 -3.41
N SER A 19 31.43 -24.73 -4.64
CA SER A 19 30.54 -24.38 -5.73
C SER A 19 29.09 -24.77 -5.46
N ARG A 20 28.18 -23.79 -5.47
CA ARG A 20 26.76 -23.98 -5.81
C ARG A 20 26.46 -23.04 -6.99
N PRO A 21 25.81 -23.50 -8.07
CA PRO A 21 25.48 -22.62 -9.18
C PRO A 21 24.40 -21.64 -8.70
N ARG A 22 24.79 -20.39 -8.43
CA ARG A 22 23.83 -19.29 -8.33
C ARG A 22 23.39 -18.97 -9.76
N LEU A 23 22.20 -19.44 -10.14
CA LEU A 23 21.44 -18.86 -11.24
C LEU A 23 21.19 -17.39 -10.87
N ARG A 24 22.03 -16.49 -11.40
CA ARG A 24 21.75 -15.05 -11.37
C ARG A 24 20.62 -14.80 -12.37
N PHE A 25 19.41 -14.66 -11.86
CA PHE A 25 18.35 -13.97 -12.60
C PHE A 25 18.68 -12.48 -12.57
N THR A 26 19.28 -11.97 -13.64
CA THR A 26 19.38 -10.53 -13.88
C THR A 26 18.01 -10.02 -14.30
N PHE A 27 17.15 -9.69 -13.34
CA PHE A 27 16.06 -8.75 -13.57
C PHE A 27 16.66 -7.35 -13.48
N GLY A 28 16.96 -6.76 -14.63
CA GLY A 28 17.41 -5.38 -14.73
C GLY A 28 16.26 -4.42 -14.51
N ILE A 29 15.79 -4.26 -13.27
CA ILE A 29 14.86 -3.18 -12.90
C ILE A 29 15.70 -2.04 -12.34
N LYS A 30 16.00 -1.05 -13.18
CA LYS A 30 16.55 0.24 -12.74
C LYS A 30 15.39 1.04 -12.13
N VAL A 31 15.30 1.09 -10.81
CA VAL A 31 14.60 2.18 -10.13
C VAL A 31 15.56 3.39 -10.15
N PRO A 32 15.29 4.46 -10.94
CA PRO A 32 16.22 5.58 -11.06
C PRO A 32 16.38 6.28 -9.71
N PRO A 33 17.60 6.72 -9.33
CA PRO A 33 17.84 7.28 -8.00
C PRO A 33 17.29 8.69 -7.75
N ASN A 34 16.54 9.31 -8.68
CA ASN A 34 16.12 10.72 -8.58
C ASN A 34 14.78 10.99 -9.31
N SER A 35 13.79 10.11 -9.16
CA SER A 35 12.43 10.32 -9.68
C SER A 35 11.67 11.32 -8.81
N ALA A 36 11.92 12.61 -9.03
CA ALA A 36 11.01 13.65 -8.59
C ALA A 36 9.70 13.51 -9.37
N MET A 37 8.78 12.68 -8.86
CA MET A 37 7.36 12.95 -9.07
C MET A 37 7.05 14.25 -8.32
N ILE A 38 6.64 15.24 -9.10
CA ILE A 38 6.28 16.58 -8.66
C ILE A 38 5.31 16.48 -7.48
N GLU A 39 5.61 17.28 -6.45
CA GLU A 39 4.86 17.40 -5.20
C GLU A 39 3.35 17.19 -5.32
N ALA A 40 2.86 16.08 -4.75
CA ALA A 40 1.50 15.97 -4.22
C ALA A 40 1.26 16.89 -2.98
N ARG A 41 2.22 17.78 -2.65
CA ARG A 41 2.24 18.59 -1.42
C ARG A 41 1.56 19.95 -1.51
N ARG A 42 0.94 20.33 -2.63
CA ARG A 42 0.06 21.52 -2.65
C ARG A 42 -1.41 21.15 -2.67
N LEU A 43 -1.90 20.73 -1.50
CA LEU A 43 -3.33 20.72 -1.14
C LEU A 43 -3.99 22.10 -1.32
N SER A 44 -3.22 23.19 -1.44
CA SER A 44 -3.70 24.55 -1.78
C SER A 44 -3.74 24.87 -3.29
N ARG A 45 -3.55 23.87 -4.16
CA ARG A 45 -3.69 23.98 -5.63
C ARG A 45 -4.60 22.89 -6.22
N ARG A 46 -5.52 22.32 -5.41
CA ARG A 46 -6.77 21.81 -5.97
C ARG A 46 -7.42 22.99 -6.70
N LEU A 47 -7.80 22.80 -7.96
CA LEU A 47 -8.73 23.74 -8.58
C LEU A 47 -9.99 23.74 -7.73
N GLY A 48 -10.43 24.93 -7.33
CA GLY A 48 -11.82 25.11 -6.98
C GLY A 48 -12.66 24.58 -8.12
N HIS A 49 -13.69 23.81 -7.79
CA HIS A 49 -14.71 23.39 -8.72
C HIS A 49 -15.23 24.65 -9.45
N CYS A 50 -14.90 24.82 -10.73
CA CYS A 50 -15.55 25.84 -11.54
C CYS A 50 -16.88 25.24 -11.97
N SER A 51 -17.96 25.67 -11.31
CA SER A 51 -19.34 25.21 -11.53
C SER A 51 -19.95 25.69 -12.85
N THR A 52 -19.19 26.39 -13.69
CA THR A 52 -19.65 26.91 -14.97
C THR A 52 -18.87 26.26 -16.12
N PRO A 53 -19.55 25.64 -17.10
CA PRO A 53 -18.91 25.18 -18.34
C PRO A 53 -18.12 26.33 -18.98
N TRP A 54 -16.84 26.12 -19.26
CA TRP A 54 -16.06 27.10 -19.99
C TRP A 54 -16.44 27.07 -21.47
N ALA A 55 -16.65 28.25 -22.05
CA ALA A 55 -16.63 28.40 -23.50
C ALA A 55 -15.16 28.39 -23.95
N ALA A 56 -14.67 27.23 -24.39
CA ALA A 56 -13.39 27.15 -25.10
C ALA A 56 -13.47 28.08 -26.32
N THR A 57 -12.73 29.19 -26.30
CA THR A 57 -12.63 30.06 -27.47
C THR A 57 -11.30 29.79 -28.14
N ILE A 58 -11.38 29.39 -29.42
CA ILE A 58 -10.34 29.28 -30.46
C ILE A 58 -8.91 28.96 -30.00
N ALA A 59 -8.46 27.75 -30.34
CA ALA A 59 -7.05 27.35 -30.31
C ALA A 59 -6.16 28.38 -31.01
N GLN A 60 -5.02 28.71 -30.42
CA GLN A 60 -3.97 29.42 -31.13
C GLN A 60 -3.51 28.53 -32.31
N ALA A 61 -3.77 28.97 -33.54
CA ALA A 61 -3.41 28.20 -34.73
C ALA A 61 -1.89 28.02 -34.79
N GLY A 62 -1.43 26.78 -34.97
CA GLY A 62 0.01 26.46 -35.13
C GLY A 62 0.73 26.02 -33.86
N VAL A 63 0.06 25.94 -32.70
CA VAL A 63 0.63 25.31 -31.51
C VAL A 63 0.69 23.79 -31.70
N SER A 64 1.85 23.19 -31.44
CA SER A 64 2.05 21.75 -31.43
C SER A 64 2.17 21.28 -29.99
N LEU A 65 1.37 20.29 -29.58
CA LEU A 65 1.54 19.50 -28.36
C LEU A 65 1.63 18.03 -28.76
N LYS A 66 2.63 17.28 -28.27
CA LYS A 66 2.86 15.88 -28.65
C LYS A 66 3.35 15.06 -27.47
N ILE A 67 2.95 13.80 -27.45
CA ILE A 67 3.40 12.79 -26.50
C ILE A 67 4.12 11.68 -27.26
N ASN A 68 5.33 11.34 -26.83
CA ASN A 68 6.15 10.28 -27.44
C ASN A 68 6.79 9.37 -26.37
N PRO A 69 6.67 8.04 -26.49
CA PRO A 69 5.89 7.30 -27.49
C PRO A 69 4.37 7.44 -27.28
N SER A 70 3.58 7.13 -28.32
CA SER A 70 2.11 7.14 -28.26
C SER A 70 1.48 5.78 -27.93
N LEU A 71 2.26 4.70 -27.97
CA LEU A 71 1.90 3.39 -27.43
C LEU A 71 2.82 3.13 -26.24
N VAL A 72 2.23 2.93 -25.06
CA VAL A 72 2.92 3.08 -23.77
C VAL A 72 2.62 1.88 -22.88
N LYS A 73 3.61 1.38 -22.13
CA LYS A 73 3.41 0.38 -21.08
C LYS A 73 2.89 1.03 -19.80
N ASN A 74 2.26 0.26 -18.92
CA ASN A 74 1.88 0.77 -17.60
C ASN A 74 3.12 1.33 -16.87
N SER A 75 3.00 2.54 -16.31
CA SER A 75 4.06 3.24 -15.59
C SER A 75 5.32 3.54 -16.42
N GLN A 76 5.20 3.67 -17.74
CA GLN A 76 6.30 4.08 -18.62
C GLN A 76 6.43 5.61 -18.68
N HIS A 77 7.67 6.09 -18.73
CA HIS A 77 7.96 7.50 -19.01
C HIS A 77 7.73 7.84 -20.48
N VAL A 78 7.03 8.93 -20.72
CA VAL A 78 6.85 9.57 -22.03
C VAL A 78 7.43 10.97 -22.01
N SER A 79 7.80 11.48 -23.18
CA SER A 79 8.16 12.88 -23.40
C SER A 79 6.94 13.65 -23.88
N VAL A 80 6.60 14.72 -23.18
CA VAL A 80 5.56 15.69 -23.55
C VAL A 80 6.25 16.93 -24.09
N THR A 81 6.08 17.20 -25.38
CA THR A 81 6.70 18.35 -26.06
C THR A 81 5.64 19.34 -26.53
N TRP A 82 5.88 20.63 -26.30
CA TRP A 82 5.04 21.70 -26.85
C TRP A 82 5.88 22.76 -27.55
N ASN A 83 5.30 23.42 -28.55
CA ASN A 83 5.97 24.49 -29.30
C ASN A 83 4.95 25.45 -29.93
N GLY A 84 5.33 26.72 -30.08
CA GLY A 84 4.56 27.75 -30.77
C GLY A 84 3.54 28.49 -29.90
N VAL A 85 3.59 28.35 -28.57
CA VAL A 85 2.65 29.04 -27.67
C VAL A 85 3.06 30.50 -27.51
N GLU A 86 2.23 31.45 -27.95
CA GLU A 86 2.51 32.87 -27.76
C GLU A 86 2.27 33.29 -26.31
N ASN A 87 3.05 34.25 -25.79
CA ASN A 87 2.81 34.83 -24.45
C ASN A 87 2.64 33.80 -23.32
N ALA A 88 3.33 32.66 -23.39
CA ALA A 88 3.25 31.61 -22.37
C ALA A 88 3.68 32.13 -21.00
N THR A 89 2.98 31.73 -19.95
CA THR A 89 3.26 32.14 -18.58
C THR A 89 3.60 30.94 -17.69
N ALA A 90 4.28 31.18 -16.58
CA ALA A 90 4.57 30.12 -15.59
C ALA A 90 3.31 29.53 -14.93
N LYS A 91 2.13 30.14 -15.15
CA LYS A 91 0.84 29.64 -14.63
C LYS A 91 0.09 28.79 -15.63
N ASP A 92 0.52 28.77 -16.90
CA ASP A 92 -0.04 27.87 -17.90
C ASP A 92 0.27 26.42 -17.49
N PHE A 93 -0.61 25.50 -17.88
CA PHE A 93 -0.50 24.11 -17.47
C PHE A 93 -0.91 23.16 -18.58
N ILE A 94 -0.37 21.95 -18.50
CA ILE A 94 -0.74 20.82 -19.36
C ILE A 94 -1.40 19.79 -18.45
N ALA A 95 -2.63 19.38 -18.80
CA ALA A 95 -3.45 18.47 -18.01
C ALA A 95 -3.70 17.16 -18.75
N LEU A 96 -3.73 16.05 -18.00
CA LEU A 96 -3.98 14.69 -18.46
C LEU A 96 -5.47 14.33 -18.39
N TYR A 97 -5.99 13.76 -19.46
CA TYR A 97 -7.38 13.31 -19.58
C TYR A 97 -7.40 11.83 -19.96
N CYS A 98 -8.04 11.00 -19.14
CA CYS A 98 -8.33 9.60 -19.43
C CYS A 98 -9.77 9.31 -18.95
N PRO A 99 -10.75 9.14 -19.84
CA PRO A 99 -10.61 9.00 -21.29
C PRO A 99 -10.34 10.33 -22.01
N GLU A 100 -9.80 10.24 -23.23
CA GLU A 100 -9.51 11.40 -24.08
C GLU A 100 -10.73 12.28 -24.42
N ASN A 101 -11.96 11.76 -24.28
CA ASN A 101 -13.21 12.49 -24.52
C ASN A 101 -13.78 13.19 -23.27
N ALA A 102 -13.09 13.13 -22.12
CA ALA A 102 -13.50 13.82 -20.90
C ALA A 102 -13.64 15.34 -21.11
N LYS A 103 -14.52 16.00 -20.35
CA LYS A 103 -14.71 17.46 -20.45
C LYS A 103 -13.46 18.19 -19.95
N ASP A 104 -13.26 19.42 -20.41
CA ASP A 104 -12.05 20.21 -20.07
C ASP A 104 -11.84 20.42 -18.56
N ASN A 105 -12.91 20.38 -17.76
CA ASN A 105 -12.83 20.51 -16.30
C ASN A 105 -12.73 19.16 -15.54
N GLU A 106 -12.63 18.03 -16.25
CA GLU A 106 -12.58 16.66 -15.69
C GLU A 106 -11.19 16.02 -15.87
N TYR A 107 -10.12 16.82 -15.86
CA TYR A 107 -8.77 16.27 -15.94
C TYR A 107 -8.37 15.54 -14.65
N ILE A 108 -7.44 14.60 -14.79
CA ILE A 108 -6.98 13.71 -13.72
C ILE A 108 -5.82 14.32 -12.96
N ASP A 109 -4.85 14.85 -13.71
CA ASP A 109 -3.60 15.39 -13.19
C ASP A 109 -3.08 16.49 -14.13
N TYR A 110 -2.14 17.33 -13.67
CA TYR A 110 -1.57 18.40 -14.46
C TYR A 110 -0.18 18.83 -13.97
N PHE A 111 0.59 19.46 -14.86
CA PHE A 111 1.82 20.14 -14.50
C PHE A 111 1.88 21.54 -15.11
N TYR A 112 2.52 22.47 -14.42
CA TYR A 112 2.77 23.81 -14.94
C TYR A 112 3.90 23.75 -15.98
N VAL A 113 3.81 24.59 -17.00
CA VAL A 113 4.79 24.58 -18.10
C VAL A 113 6.17 25.09 -17.69
N ASP A 114 6.28 25.77 -16.54
CA ASP A 114 7.55 26.29 -15.99
C ASP A 114 8.53 25.19 -15.56
N VAL A 115 8.10 23.94 -15.56
CA VAL A 115 8.97 22.76 -15.47
C VAL A 115 10.02 22.72 -16.59
N SER A 116 9.76 23.37 -17.73
CA SER A 116 10.71 23.44 -18.84
C SER A 116 11.34 24.83 -18.94
N PRO A 117 12.68 24.97 -18.99
CA PRO A 117 13.33 26.29 -19.00
C PRO A 117 12.99 27.14 -20.24
N THR A 118 12.49 26.52 -21.31
CA THR A 118 12.13 27.22 -22.54
C THR A 118 10.69 27.72 -22.59
N TYR A 119 9.90 27.50 -21.53
CA TYR A 119 8.46 27.78 -21.52
C TYR A 119 8.14 29.22 -21.96
N ALA A 120 8.96 30.18 -21.52
CA ALA A 120 8.79 31.60 -21.83
C ALA A 120 8.98 31.93 -23.32
N GLN A 121 9.64 31.05 -24.09
CA GLN A 121 9.72 31.16 -25.56
C GLN A 121 8.56 30.44 -26.28
N GLY A 122 7.58 29.92 -25.54
CA GLY A 122 6.44 29.22 -26.11
C GLY A 122 6.68 27.75 -26.42
N SER A 123 7.75 27.17 -25.89
CA SER A 123 8.14 25.78 -26.17
C SER A 123 8.67 25.08 -24.93
N GLY A 124 8.64 23.76 -24.93
CA GLY A 124 9.22 22.98 -23.85
C GLY A 124 9.07 21.50 -24.03
N GLU A 125 9.77 20.79 -23.16
CA GLU A 125 9.74 19.35 -23.04
C GLU A 125 9.71 19.00 -21.55
N TYR A 126 8.89 18.01 -21.22
CA TYR A 126 8.82 17.45 -19.88
C TYR A 126 8.59 15.94 -19.93
N SER A 127 9.33 15.18 -19.11
CA SER A 127 9.12 13.74 -19.00
C SER A 127 8.15 13.43 -17.88
N VAL A 128 7.09 12.69 -18.21
CA VAL A 128 6.05 12.27 -17.26
C VAL A 128 5.92 10.75 -17.29
N GLN A 129 5.63 10.15 -16.15
CA GLN A 129 5.30 8.73 -16.07
C GLN A 129 3.79 8.57 -16.22
N LEU A 130 3.33 7.73 -17.14
CA LEU A 130 1.90 7.49 -17.37
C LEU A 130 1.44 6.16 -16.77
N THR A 131 0.38 6.21 -15.98
CA THR A 131 -0.32 5.04 -15.45
C THR A 131 -1.40 4.60 -16.43
N ASN A 132 -1.52 3.29 -16.65
CA ASN A 132 -2.58 2.73 -17.48
C ASN A 132 -3.91 2.75 -16.71
N PHE A 133 -4.83 3.65 -17.10
CA PHE A 133 -6.18 3.75 -16.56
C PHE A 133 -7.22 2.94 -17.38
N ARG A 134 -6.76 1.94 -18.16
CA ARG A 134 -7.59 1.05 -18.99
C ARG A 134 -8.30 1.74 -20.16
N THR A 135 -7.89 2.96 -20.48
CA THR A 135 -8.50 3.77 -21.54
C THR A 135 -7.46 4.63 -22.24
N ASN A 136 -7.81 5.14 -23.41
CA ASN A 136 -6.98 6.06 -24.17
C ASN A 136 -6.92 7.41 -23.44
N CYS A 137 -5.75 8.04 -23.49
CA CYS A 137 -5.51 9.32 -22.86
C CYS A 137 -5.07 10.37 -23.86
N GLU A 138 -5.27 11.64 -23.51
CA GLU A 138 -4.63 12.77 -24.18
C GLU A 138 -4.17 13.80 -23.13
N MET A 139 -3.32 14.73 -23.55
CA MET A 139 -3.01 15.92 -22.79
C MET A 139 -3.51 17.17 -23.50
N ARG A 140 -3.92 18.16 -22.70
CA ARG A 140 -4.39 19.46 -23.20
C ARG A 140 -3.60 20.58 -22.53
N TYR A 141 -3.18 21.56 -23.33
CA TYR A 141 -2.54 22.78 -22.85
C TYR A 141 -3.61 23.83 -22.56
N PHE A 142 -3.54 24.45 -21.38
CA PHE A 142 -4.35 25.60 -21.01
C PHE A 142 -3.49 26.80 -20.64
N ARG A 143 -3.87 27.96 -21.18
CA ARG A 143 -3.35 29.24 -20.74
C ARG A 143 -4.11 29.72 -19.52
N TYR A 144 -3.37 30.17 -18.51
CA TYR A 144 -3.96 30.75 -17.32
C TYR A 144 -4.32 32.21 -17.53
N ILE A 145 -5.62 32.53 -17.40
CA ILE A 145 -6.12 33.91 -17.48
C ILE A 145 -6.44 34.43 -16.08
N SER A 146 -7.25 33.71 -15.32
CA SER A 146 -7.59 34.04 -13.94
C SER A 146 -7.96 32.77 -13.16
N LYS A 147 -8.34 32.91 -11.89
CA LYS A 147 -8.79 31.79 -11.05
C LYS A 147 -9.95 31.02 -11.69
N ASP A 148 -10.88 31.73 -12.33
CA ASP A 148 -12.14 31.17 -12.84
C ASP A 148 -12.15 31.05 -14.37
N LYS A 149 -11.06 31.44 -15.04
CA LYS A 149 -10.96 31.45 -16.50
C LYS A 149 -9.65 30.86 -16.98
N GLN A 150 -9.76 29.80 -17.78
CA GLN A 150 -8.67 29.19 -18.52
C GLN A 150 -9.00 29.27 -20.02
N GLU A 151 -7.97 29.32 -20.85
CA GLU A 151 -8.09 29.30 -22.31
C GLU A 151 -7.48 27.99 -22.84
N PHE A 152 -8.28 27.20 -23.57
CA PHE A 152 -7.79 25.99 -24.24
C PHE A 152 -6.87 26.37 -25.41
N VAL A 153 -5.66 25.81 -25.45
CA VAL A 153 -4.65 26.15 -26.46
C VAL A 153 -4.46 25.03 -27.48
N ALA A 154 -4.19 23.80 -27.02
CA ALA A 154 -3.86 22.67 -27.90
C ALA A 154 -4.16 21.32 -27.25
N ARG A 155 -4.39 20.30 -28.10
CA ARG A 155 -4.46 18.87 -27.74
C ARG A 155 -3.22 18.14 -28.24
N SER A 156 -2.81 17.11 -27.51
CA SER A 156 -1.80 16.16 -27.97
C SER A 156 -2.38 15.18 -28.98
N ASN A 157 -1.53 14.31 -29.54
CA ASN A 157 -1.98 13.02 -30.06
C ASN A 157 -2.54 12.13 -28.94
N THR A 158 -3.41 11.18 -29.30
CA THR A 158 -3.86 10.10 -28.42
C THR A 158 -2.68 9.25 -27.97
N VAL A 159 -2.73 8.84 -26.70
CA VAL A 159 -1.87 7.83 -26.09
C VAL A 159 -2.71 6.59 -25.82
N MET A 160 -2.21 5.46 -26.30
CA MET A 160 -2.77 4.13 -26.06
C MET A 160 -1.82 3.33 -25.18
N PHE A 161 -2.37 2.35 -24.46
CA PHE A 161 -1.56 1.44 -23.66
C PHE A 161 -1.40 0.07 -24.34
N GLU A 162 -0.22 -0.53 -24.19
CA GLU A 162 0.02 -1.92 -24.62
C GLU A 162 -0.94 -2.87 -23.89
N GLY A 163 -1.37 -3.93 -24.60
CA GLY A 163 -2.33 -4.91 -24.09
C GLY A 163 -3.79 -4.47 -24.11
N GLY A 164 -4.07 -3.16 -24.30
CA GLY A 164 -5.43 -2.65 -24.42
C GLY A 164 -6.28 -2.82 -23.14
N PRO A 165 -7.61 -2.84 -23.26
CA PRO A 165 -8.51 -3.12 -22.14
C PRO A 165 -8.26 -4.48 -21.47
N GLU A 166 -7.67 -5.45 -22.18
CA GLU A 166 -7.46 -6.80 -21.67
C GLU A 166 -6.17 -6.94 -20.83
N GLU A 167 -5.29 -5.93 -20.80
CA GLU A 167 -4.05 -5.93 -20.01
C GLU A 167 -4.35 -6.17 -18.51
N PRO A 168 -3.81 -7.25 -17.90
CA PRO A 168 -3.88 -7.45 -16.46
C PRO A 168 -2.96 -6.46 -15.76
N LEU A 169 -3.54 -5.55 -14.98
CA LEU A 169 -2.83 -4.54 -14.22
C LEU A 169 -2.98 -4.81 -12.73
N GLN A 170 -2.11 -4.23 -11.92
CA GLN A 170 -2.29 -4.17 -10.47
C GLN A 170 -2.32 -5.56 -9.83
N ILE A 171 -1.54 -6.48 -10.39
CA ILE A 171 -1.52 -7.88 -9.97
C ILE A 171 -1.05 -7.98 -8.52
N HIS A 172 -1.83 -8.65 -7.69
CA HIS A 172 -1.48 -8.88 -6.30
C HIS A 172 -1.98 -10.24 -5.79
N LEU A 173 -1.26 -10.76 -4.80
CA LEU A 173 -1.54 -12.04 -4.16
C LEU A 173 -2.10 -11.82 -2.75
N ALA A 174 -2.92 -12.74 -2.26
CA ALA A 174 -3.38 -12.75 -0.88
C ALA A 174 -3.42 -14.17 -0.29
N LEU A 175 -3.11 -14.27 1.00
CA LEU A 175 -3.26 -15.51 1.78
C LEU A 175 -4.74 -15.70 2.15
N THR A 176 -5.18 -16.96 2.23
CA THR A 176 -6.52 -17.31 2.73
C THR A 176 -6.51 -17.90 4.14
N GLY A 177 -5.32 -18.15 4.71
CA GLY A 177 -5.12 -18.93 5.93
C GLY A 177 -5.01 -20.44 5.70
N ASN A 178 -5.33 -20.94 4.50
CA ASN A 178 -5.04 -22.31 4.10
C ASN A 178 -3.71 -22.38 3.33
N PRO A 179 -2.69 -23.12 3.79
CA PRO A 179 -1.39 -23.19 3.12
C PRO A 179 -1.43 -23.91 1.75
N SER A 180 -2.54 -24.56 1.44
CA SER A 180 -2.81 -25.20 0.14
C SER A 180 -3.57 -24.30 -0.84
N GLU A 181 -3.69 -23.01 -0.53
CA GLU A 181 -4.42 -22.03 -1.32
C GLU A 181 -3.59 -20.77 -1.56
N MET A 182 -3.91 -20.06 -2.64
CA MET A 182 -3.40 -18.73 -2.95
C MET A 182 -4.45 -17.97 -3.74
N ARG A 183 -4.73 -16.73 -3.35
CA ARG A 183 -5.63 -15.87 -4.12
C ARG A 183 -4.81 -14.97 -5.05
N VAL A 184 -5.24 -14.84 -6.30
CA VAL A 184 -4.64 -13.97 -7.31
C VAL A 184 -5.71 -12.97 -7.74
N MET A 185 -5.38 -11.69 -7.63
CA MET A 185 -6.26 -10.59 -7.99
C MET A 185 -5.55 -9.61 -8.93
N TRP A 186 -6.32 -8.99 -9.82
CA TRP A 186 -5.83 -7.96 -10.76
C TRP A 186 -7.00 -7.14 -11.29
N VAL A 187 -6.70 -6.08 -12.02
CA VAL A 187 -7.68 -5.22 -12.67
C VAL A 187 -7.49 -5.24 -14.19
N SER A 188 -8.58 -5.24 -14.96
CA SER A 188 -8.55 -4.95 -16.40
C SER A 188 -9.73 -4.08 -16.83
N GLY A 189 -9.79 -3.67 -18.09
CA GLY A 189 -10.90 -2.97 -18.71
C GLY A 189 -11.99 -3.86 -19.32
N THR A 190 -11.92 -5.19 -19.16
CA THR A 190 -12.87 -6.16 -19.73
C THR A 190 -13.54 -7.02 -18.66
N ASP A 191 -14.78 -7.45 -18.89
CA ASP A 191 -15.51 -8.41 -18.05
C ASP A 191 -15.43 -9.86 -18.56
N GLU A 192 -14.56 -10.11 -19.55
CA GLU A 192 -14.22 -11.46 -19.98
C GLU A 192 -13.87 -12.36 -18.78
N THR A 193 -14.19 -13.65 -18.90
CA THR A 193 -14.02 -14.59 -17.78
C THR A 193 -12.56 -14.65 -17.33
N PRO A 194 -12.23 -14.21 -16.10
CA PRO A 194 -10.86 -14.18 -15.64
C PRO A 194 -10.36 -15.59 -15.38
N LEU A 195 -9.09 -15.83 -15.69
CA LEU A 195 -8.44 -17.11 -15.48
C LEU A 195 -6.98 -16.95 -15.04
N VAL A 196 -6.52 -17.92 -14.27
CA VAL A 196 -5.12 -18.10 -13.91
C VAL A 196 -4.66 -19.45 -14.44
N THR A 197 -3.51 -19.45 -15.09
CA THR A 197 -2.77 -20.67 -15.42
C THR A 197 -1.59 -20.79 -14.46
N PHE A 198 -1.38 -21.96 -13.85
CA PHE A 198 -0.26 -22.15 -12.93
C PHE A 198 0.33 -23.56 -12.98
N SER A 199 1.62 -23.68 -12.68
CA SER A 199 2.31 -24.97 -12.58
C SER A 199 3.56 -24.89 -11.71
N LYS A 200 4.16 -26.04 -11.35
CA LYS A 200 5.47 -26.08 -10.67
C LYS A 200 6.66 -25.89 -11.61
N ASP A 201 6.45 -25.96 -12.92
CA ASP A 201 7.49 -25.79 -13.94
C ASP A 201 7.36 -24.43 -14.60
N SER A 202 8.35 -23.57 -14.39
CA SER A 202 8.49 -22.24 -15.03
C SER A 202 8.35 -22.23 -16.56
N LYS A 203 8.55 -23.38 -17.23
CA LYS A 203 8.49 -23.51 -18.69
C LYS A 203 7.24 -24.20 -19.20
N SER A 204 6.41 -24.76 -18.30
CA SER A 204 5.22 -25.48 -18.73
C SER A 204 4.17 -24.51 -19.25
N ARG A 205 3.74 -24.75 -20.49
CA ARG A 205 2.55 -24.11 -21.08
C ARG A 205 1.27 -24.89 -20.78
N ASN A 206 1.38 -26.08 -20.17
CA ASN A 206 0.28 -26.96 -19.79
C ASN A 206 0.10 -26.90 -18.26
N GLY A 207 -0.18 -25.71 -17.74
CA GLY A 207 -0.51 -25.52 -16.33
C GLY A 207 -1.96 -25.92 -16.01
N THR A 208 -2.26 -26.03 -14.73
CA THR A 208 -3.65 -26.05 -14.26
C THR A 208 -4.29 -24.70 -14.55
N VAL A 209 -5.51 -24.72 -15.09
CA VAL A 209 -6.30 -23.52 -15.39
C VAL A 209 -7.43 -23.42 -14.37
N VAL A 210 -7.55 -22.27 -13.72
CA VAL A 210 -8.65 -21.96 -12.80
C VAL A 210 -9.31 -20.67 -13.25
N LYS A 211 -10.64 -20.69 -13.35
CA LYS A 211 -11.45 -19.52 -13.65
C LYS A 211 -11.92 -18.86 -12.35
N GLY A 212 -12.14 -17.56 -12.38
CA GLY A 212 -12.65 -16.82 -11.22
C GLY A 212 -13.84 -15.94 -11.57
N THR A 213 -13.96 -14.85 -10.82
CA THR A 213 -15.05 -13.89 -10.93
C THR A 213 -14.54 -12.48 -11.12
N SER A 214 -15.35 -11.63 -11.76
CA SER A 214 -15.08 -10.21 -11.94
C SER A 214 -16.14 -9.40 -11.20
N GLN A 215 -15.74 -8.29 -10.59
CA GLN A 215 -16.63 -7.31 -9.97
C GLN A 215 -16.20 -5.89 -10.34
N THR A 216 -17.06 -4.90 -10.08
CA THR A 216 -16.75 -3.48 -10.28
C THR A 216 -17.60 -2.65 -9.33
N TYR A 217 -17.27 -1.36 -9.22
CA TYR A 217 -18.07 -0.37 -8.51
C TYR A 217 -18.19 0.92 -9.32
N LYS A 218 -19.29 1.63 -9.10
CA LYS A 218 -19.65 2.89 -9.73
C LYS A 218 -19.49 4.03 -8.73
N ALA A 219 -19.46 5.26 -9.24
CA ALA A 219 -19.53 6.46 -8.40
C ALA A 219 -20.76 6.47 -7.47
N THR A 220 -21.86 5.84 -7.90
CA THR A 220 -23.09 5.71 -7.12
C THR A 220 -22.97 4.75 -5.94
N ASP A 221 -21.95 3.90 -5.91
CA ASP A 221 -21.72 2.94 -4.84
C ASP A 221 -20.92 3.57 -3.68
N LEU A 222 -20.22 4.68 -3.93
CA LEU A 222 -19.59 5.48 -2.89
C LEU A 222 -20.64 6.16 -2.00
N CYS A 223 -20.32 6.38 -0.72
CA CYS A 223 -21.18 7.11 0.20
C CYS A 223 -21.53 8.49 -0.36
N TYR A 224 -20.52 9.19 -0.86
CA TYR A 224 -20.64 10.34 -1.75
C TYR A 224 -19.34 10.52 -2.53
N LEU A 225 -19.40 11.27 -3.63
CA LEU A 225 -18.22 11.59 -4.42
C LEU A 225 -17.81 13.04 -4.16
N ASN A 226 -16.67 13.23 -3.49
CA ASN A 226 -16.02 14.53 -3.35
C ASN A 226 -14.62 14.51 -3.98
N GLY A 227 -14.54 14.31 -5.29
CA GLY A 227 -13.29 14.16 -6.03
C GLY A 227 -13.49 13.85 -7.50
N VAL A 228 -12.51 13.16 -8.11
CA VAL A 228 -12.54 12.73 -9.50
C VAL A 228 -12.74 11.22 -9.53
N PHE A 229 -13.93 10.79 -9.95
CA PHE A 229 -14.20 9.38 -10.19
C PHE A 229 -13.65 8.97 -11.56
N ILE A 230 -12.94 7.84 -11.57
CA ILE A 230 -12.55 7.12 -12.78
C ILE A 230 -13.11 5.72 -12.63
N ASP A 231 -13.68 5.21 -13.71
CA ASP A 231 -14.15 3.83 -13.76
C ASP A 231 -12.99 2.88 -13.41
N PRO A 232 -13.11 2.06 -12.35
CA PRO A 232 -12.04 1.17 -11.90
C PRO A 232 -11.80 0.01 -12.87
N GLY A 233 -12.64 -0.16 -13.90
CA GLY A 233 -12.68 -1.35 -14.74
C GLY A 233 -13.30 -2.51 -13.98
N TYR A 234 -12.78 -3.71 -14.25
CA TYR A 234 -13.20 -4.94 -13.60
C TYR A 234 -12.08 -5.46 -12.72
N ILE A 235 -12.40 -5.70 -11.45
CA ILE A 235 -11.51 -6.34 -10.49
C ILE A 235 -11.78 -7.84 -10.54
N HIS A 236 -10.74 -8.60 -10.85
CA HIS A 236 -10.79 -10.04 -11.01
C HIS A 236 -10.23 -10.74 -9.78
N ASP A 237 -10.86 -11.84 -9.41
CA ASP A 237 -10.48 -12.64 -8.26
C ASP A 237 -10.52 -14.13 -8.62
N VAL A 238 -9.38 -14.79 -8.47
CA VAL A 238 -9.20 -16.22 -8.71
C VAL A 238 -8.55 -16.89 -7.50
N LEU A 239 -9.26 -17.85 -6.90
CA LEU A 239 -8.74 -18.69 -5.82
C LEU A 239 -8.10 -19.97 -6.38
N LEU A 240 -6.79 -20.12 -6.19
CA LEU A 240 -6.06 -21.34 -6.49
C LEU A 240 -6.16 -22.29 -5.29
N THR A 241 -6.52 -23.55 -5.53
CA THR A 241 -6.67 -24.57 -4.49
C THR A 241 -5.86 -25.83 -4.81
N GLY A 242 -5.72 -26.73 -3.83
CA GLY A 242 -4.98 -27.99 -4.00
C GLY A 242 -3.48 -27.80 -4.22
N LEU A 243 -2.94 -26.66 -3.77
CA LEU A 243 -1.50 -26.40 -3.84
C LEU A 243 -0.77 -27.19 -2.77
N GLU A 244 0.47 -27.56 -3.05
CA GLU A 244 1.34 -28.11 -2.01
C GLU A 244 1.91 -26.98 -1.15
N PRO A 245 1.85 -27.05 0.19
CA PRO A 245 2.50 -26.09 1.08
C PRO A 245 4.01 -25.97 0.82
N SER A 246 4.61 -24.84 1.19
CA SER A 246 6.06 -24.56 1.04
C SER A 246 6.61 -24.72 -0.39
N THR A 247 5.78 -24.61 -1.42
CA THR A 247 6.12 -24.93 -2.81
C THR A 247 6.07 -23.69 -3.69
N THR A 248 7.06 -23.56 -4.58
CA THR A 248 7.06 -22.51 -5.60
C THR A 248 6.21 -22.94 -6.79
N TYR A 249 5.27 -22.08 -7.17
CA TYR A 249 4.49 -22.18 -8.39
C TYR A 249 4.80 -20.99 -9.29
N TYR A 250 4.59 -21.17 -10.58
CA TYR A 250 4.67 -20.14 -11.60
C TYR A 250 3.29 -19.96 -12.18
N TYR A 251 2.83 -18.71 -12.26
CA TYR A 251 1.48 -18.37 -12.70
C TYR A 251 1.48 -17.25 -13.74
N SER A 252 0.42 -17.22 -14.53
CA SER A 252 0.04 -16.11 -15.40
C SER A 252 -1.46 -15.91 -15.26
N CYS A 253 -1.91 -14.66 -15.22
CA CYS A 253 -3.30 -14.28 -14.99
C CYS A 253 -3.80 -13.36 -16.11
N GLY A 254 -5.10 -13.34 -16.34
CA GLY A 254 -5.73 -12.51 -17.36
C GLY A 254 -7.00 -13.13 -17.88
N VAL A 255 -7.26 -12.95 -19.17
CA VAL A 255 -8.42 -13.51 -19.87
C VAL A 255 -7.93 -14.36 -21.04
N GLU A 256 -8.83 -15.10 -21.70
CA GLU A 256 -8.43 -16.02 -22.78
C GLU A 256 -7.73 -15.31 -23.94
N SER A 257 -8.14 -14.07 -24.23
CA SER A 257 -7.59 -13.23 -25.28
C SER A 257 -6.21 -12.64 -24.95
N HIS A 258 -5.89 -12.44 -23.66
CA HIS A 258 -4.65 -11.79 -23.23
C HIS A 258 -4.25 -12.17 -21.80
N MET A 259 -3.01 -12.60 -21.63
CA MET A 259 -2.46 -13.13 -20.38
C MET A 259 -1.19 -12.38 -19.99
N SER A 260 -0.99 -12.18 -18.68
CA SER A 260 0.20 -11.54 -18.14
C SER A 260 1.46 -12.38 -18.32
N GLU A 261 2.62 -11.76 -18.12
CA GLU A 261 3.89 -12.49 -18.03
C GLU A 261 3.87 -13.50 -16.88
N VAL A 262 4.59 -14.61 -17.06
CA VAL A 262 4.71 -15.64 -16.01
C VAL A 262 5.53 -15.12 -14.82
N ARG A 263 4.99 -15.28 -13.61
CA ARG A 263 5.60 -14.86 -12.33
C ARG A 263 5.63 -16.01 -11.33
N PRO A 264 6.63 -16.07 -10.43
CA PRO A 264 6.64 -17.05 -9.36
C PRO A 264 5.87 -16.55 -8.13
N PHE A 265 5.28 -17.48 -7.37
CA PHE A 265 4.92 -17.28 -5.97
C PHE A 265 5.29 -18.52 -5.16
N LYS A 266 5.33 -18.39 -3.82
CA LYS A 266 5.56 -19.52 -2.91
C LYS A 266 4.39 -19.65 -1.94
N THR A 267 3.84 -20.86 -1.82
CA THR A 267 2.77 -21.15 -0.85
C THR A 267 3.28 -21.08 0.59
N ALA A 268 2.36 -20.77 1.50
CA ALA A 268 2.65 -20.74 2.93
C ALA A 268 3.13 -22.12 3.43
N PRO A 269 3.98 -22.15 4.47
CA PRO A 269 4.34 -23.39 5.11
C PRO A 269 3.17 -23.96 5.91
N PRO A 270 3.13 -25.27 6.18
CA PRO A 270 2.09 -25.86 7.01
C PRO A 270 1.97 -25.17 8.37
N VAL A 271 0.75 -25.04 8.87
CA VAL A 271 0.48 -24.51 10.22
C VAL A 271 1.18 -25.39 11.27
N GLY A 272 1.90 -24.76 12.20
CA GLY A 272 2.70 -25.41 13.22
C GLY A 272 4.10 -25.83 12.81
N SER A 273 4.49 -25.65 11.54
CA SER A 273 5.83 -25.98 11.08
C SER A 273 6.88 -25.00 11.63
N ASN A 274 7.95 -25.54 12.23
CA ASN A 274 9.04 -24.75 12.80
C ASN A 274 10.04 -24.31 11.72
N VAL A 275 9.54 -23.56 10.73
CA VAL A 275 10.32 -23.00 9.63
C VAL A 275 10.51 -21.51 9.88
N SER A 276 11.75 -21.03 9.79
CA SER A 276 12.03 -19.60 9.89
C SER A 276 11.65 -18.88 8.60
N TYR A 277 11.04 -17.71 8.74
CA TYR A 277 10.71 -16.82 7.64
C TYR A 277 10.77 -15.36 8.07
N LYS A 278 10.77 -14.46 7.09
CA LYS A 278 10.71 -13.02 7.31
C LYS A 278 9.51 -12.40 6.61
N PHE A 279 8.97 -11.31 7.13
CA PHE A 279 7.93 -10.52 6.46
C PHE A 279 8.15 -9.03 6.70
N ILE A 280 7.48 -8.21 5.88
CA ILE A 280 7.54 -6.75 5.93
C ILE A 280 6.24 -6.23 6.54
N VAL A 281 6.31 -5.20 7.37
CA VAL A 281 5.14 -4.55 7.96
C VAL A 281 5.28 -3.03 7.99
N TYR A 282 4.22 -2.31 7.64
CA TYR A 282 4.16 -0.85 7.67
C TYR A 282 2.72 -0.34 7.48
N GLY A 283 2.44 0.90 7.88
CA GLY A 283 1.24 1.65 7.50
C GLY A 283 1.60 2.96 6.77
N ASP A 284 0.59 3.66 6.26
CA ASP A 284 0.70 5.06 5.86
C ASP A 284 1.65 5.30 4.66
N MET A 285 1.54 4.44 3.63
CA MET A 285 2.46 4.49 2.50
C MET A 285 2.15 5.63 1.55
N GLY A 286 0.94 5.66 0.97
CA GLY A 286 0.58 6.61 -0.08
C GLY A 286 1.52 6.60 -1.29
N LEU A 287 1.62 7.74 -1.97
CA LEU A 287 2.33 7.88 -3.27
C LEU A 287 3.47 8.91 -3.27
N SER A 288 3.94 9.33 -2.10
CA SER A 288 4.98 10.35 -2.00
C SER A 288 6.33 9.85 -2.55
N VAL A 289 7.29 10.76 -2.74
CA VAL A 289 8.69 10.39 -3.06
C VAL A 289 9.27 9.42 -2.01
N PRO A 290 9.09 9.65 -0.69
CA PRO A 290 9.41 8.65 0.33
C PRO A 290 8.73 7.29 0.15
N ALA A 291 7.45 7.25 -0.25
CA ALA A 291 6.74 6.00 -0.51
C ALA A 291 7.42 5.16 -1.61
N HIS A 292 7.91 5.82 -2.67
CA HIS A 292 8.67 5.16 -3.72
C HIS A 292 10.00 4.58 -3.21
N ALA A 293 10.64 5.25 -2.26
CA ALA A 293 11.83 4.71 -1.60
C ALA A 293 11.49 3.46 -0.78
N THR A 294 10.41 3.48 -0.01
CA THR A 294 9.91 2.31 0.73
C THR A 294 9.58 1.15 -0.22
N ALA A 295 8.85 1.40 -1.32
CA ALA A 295 8.53 0.39 -2.34
C ALA A 295 9.79 -0.27 -2.92
N LYS A 296 10.83 0.53 -3.20
CA LYS A 296 12.11 0.05 -3.72
C LYS A 296 12.80 -0.89 -2.74
N TYR A 297 12.83 -0.54 -1.45
CA TYR A 297 13.45 -1.40 -0.43
C TYR A 297 12.60 -2.63 -0.11
N ALA A 298 11.28 -2.50 -0.10
CA ALA A 298 10.37 -3.64 0.04
C ALA A 298 10.58 -4.66 -1.09
N MET A 299 10.72 -4.19 -2.34
CA MET A 299 11.05 -5.05 -3.48
C MET A 299 12.41 -5.75 -3.30
N LYS A 300 13.43 -5.04 -2.80
CA LYS A 300 14.75 -5.65 -2.49
C LYS A 300 14.62 -6.78 -1.48
N ASP A 301 13.88 -6.55 -0.39
CA ASP A 301 13.67 -7.57 0.65
C ASP A 301 12.84 -8.75 0.14
N VAL A 302 11.80 -8.51 -0.66
CA VAL A 302 11.03 -9.58 -1.32
C VAL A 302 11.93 -10.45 -2.20
N MET A 303 12.83 -9.84 -2.96
CA MET A 303 13.84 -10.58 -3.75
C MET A 303 14.86 -11.33 -2.88
N ASP A 304 15.11 -10.85 -1.65
CA ASP A 304 15.93 -11.52 -0.64
C ASP A 304 15.16 -12.62 0.15
N GLY A 305 13.90 -12.88 -0.20
CA GLY A 305 13.11 -14.01 0.29
C GLY A 305 12.14 -13.71 1.44
N TYR A 306 11.76 -12.44 1.63
CA TYR A 306 10.68 -12.08 2.54
C TYR A 306 9.35 -12.63 2.00
N ALA A 307 8.54 -13.18 2.90
CA ALA A 307 7.46 -14.10 2.56
C ALA A 307 6.14 -13.43 2.18
N PHE A 308 5.84 -12.25 2.75
CA PHE A 308 4.64 -11.46 2.51
C PHE A 308 4.81 -10.04 3.06
N ILE A 309 3.86 -9.16 2.71
CA ILE A 309 3.72 -7.79 3.21
C ILE A 309 2.48 -7.71 4.11
N PHE A 310 2.57 -6.98 5.22
CA PHE A 310 1.47 -6.69 6.13
C PHE A 310 1.27 -5.17 6.22
N HIS A 311 0.27 -4.64 5.50
CA HIS A 311 0.00 -3.20 5.38
C HIS A 311 -1.28 -2.83 6.15
N HIS A 312 -1.14 -2.31 7.37
CA HIS A 312 -2.23 -2.15 8.33
C HIS A 312 -2.88 -0.75 8.31
N GLY A 313 -3.37 -0.35 7.14
CA GLY A 313 -4.21 0.84 6.95
C GLY A 313 -3.49 2.04 6.35
N ASP A 314 -4.29 2.99 5.87
CA ASP A 314 -3.87 4.19 5.14
C ASP A 314 -3.03 3.87 3.91
N ILE A 315 -3.71 3.25 2.96
CA ILE A 315 -3.10 2.55 1.85
C ILE A 315 -2.59 3.54 0.81
N SER A 316 -3.52 4.22 0.13
CA SER A 316 -3.24 5.05 -1.04
C SER A 316 -3.43 6.55 -0.78
N TYR A 317 -4.26 6.90 0.20
CA TYR A 317 -4.78 8.26 0.40
C TYR A 317 -5.55 8.82 -0.81
N ALA A 318 -6.24 7.95 -1.56
CA ALA A 318 -7.04 8.36 -2.72
C ALA A 318 -8.16 9.35 -2.34
N ARG A 319 -8.90 9.09 -1.27
CA ARG A 319 -9.88 10.02 -0.68
C ARG A 319 -10.82 10.63 -1.72
N GLY A 320 -11.42 9.81 -2.57
CA GLY A 320 -12.35 10.21 -3.63
C GLY A 320 -11.69 10.59 -4.96
N TYR A 321 -10.35 10.61 -5.04
CA TYR A 321 -9.60 10.79 -6.29
C TYR A 321 -9.17 9.42 -6.80
N ALA A 322 -10.08 8.74 -7.52
CA ALA A 322 -9.97 7.32 -7.84
C ALA A 322 -8.67 6.93 -8.57
N TYR A 323 -8.09 7.83 -9.37
CA TYR A 323 -6.83 7.58 -10.09
C TYR A 323 -5.64 7.25 -9.18
N ILE A 324 -5.66 7.73 -7.93
CA ILE A 324 -4.61 7.46 -6.94
C ILE A 324 -4.57 5.97 -6.59
N TRP A 325 -5.71 5.27 -6.59
CA TRP A 325 -5.72 3.82 -6.40
C TRP A 325 -4.94 3.08 -7.49
N ASP A 326 -5.15 3.47 -8.75
CA ASP A 326 -4.46 2.85 -9.89
C ASP A 326 -2.96 3.14 -9.88
N GLN A 327 -2.55 4.38 -9.55
CA GLN A 327 -1.15 4.76 -9.40
C GLN A 327 -0.48 4.00 -8.25
N TRP A 328 -1.15 3.89 -7.10
CA TRP A 328 -0.63 3.20 -5.93
C TRP A 328 -0.50 1.70 -6.15
N GLN A 329 -1.49 1.06 -6.77
CA GLN A 329 -1.38 -0.37 -7.08
C GLN A 329 -0.29 -0.64 -8.13
N ALA A 330 -0.09 0.26 -9.10
CA ALA A 330 1.03 0.16 -10.03
C ALA A 330 2.40 0.28 -9.33
N LEU A 331 2.51 1.09 -8.27
CA LEU A 331 3.74 1.22 -7.46
C LEU A 331 4.09 -0.09 -6.73
N ILE A 332 3.08 -0.82 -6.22
CA ILE A 332 3.30 -2.03 -5.42
C ILE A 332 3.32 -3.33 -6.24
N GLU A 333 2.72 -3.33 -7.43
CA GLU A 333 2.63 -4.49 -8.33
C GLU A 333 3.96 -5.26 -8.51
N PRO A 334 5.13 -4.61 -8.64
CA PRO A 334 6.40 -5.32 -8.80
C PRO A 334 6.72 -6.34 -7.71
N TYR A 335 6.19 -6.17 -6.50
CA TYR A 335 6.40 -7.10 -5.38
C TYR A 335 5.11 -7.74 -4.86
N SER A 336 3.94 -7.09 -4.97
CA SER A 336 2.66 -7.72 -4.61
C SER A 336 2.27 -8.87 -5.55
N SER A 337 2.81 -8.89 -6.78
CA SER A 337 2.66 -10.01 -7.71
C SER A 337 3.61 -11.19 -7.42
N LEU A 338 4.52 -11.06 -6.46
CA LEU A 338 5.50 -12.10 -6.10
C LEU A 338 5.22 -12.73 -4.74
N VAL A 339 4.68 -11.94 -3.82
CA VAL A 339 4.35 -12.36 -2.46
C VAL A 339 2.98 -11.83 -2.04
N PRO A 340 2.28 -12.51 -1.13
CA PRO A 340 1.02 -12.00 -0.60
C PRO A 340 1.14 -10.61 -0.01
N TYR A 341 0.16 -9.76 -0.28
CA TYR A 341 0.05 -8.40 0.23
C TYR A 341 -1.22 -8.31 1.09
N MET A 342 -1.04 -8.48 2.40
CA MET A 342 -2.14 -8.52 3.36
C MET A 342 -2.46 -7.09 3.82
N VAL A 343 -3.71 -6.66 3.69
CA VAL A 343 -4.12 -5.27 3.98
C VAL A 343 -5.11 -5.17 5.12
N GLY A 344 -5.06 -4.06 5.85
CA GLY A 344 -6.09 -3.59 6.77
C GLY A 344 -6.61 -2.23 6.31
N ILE A 345 -7.59 -1.71 7.03
CA ILE A 345 -8.20 -0.41 6.71
C ILE A 345 -7.74 0.65 7.72
N GLY A 346 -7.48 1.87 7.22
CA GLY A 346 -7.30 3.06 8.05
C GLY A 346 -8.47 4.04 7.90
N ASN A 347 -8.36 5.17 8.58
CA ASN A 347 -9.37 6.24 8.51
C ASN A 347 -9.48 6.81 7.09
N HIS A 348 -8.39 6.87 6.33
CA HIS A 348 -8.43 7.38 4.95
C HIS A 348 -9.12 6.45 3.95
N GLU A 349 -9.44 5.22 4.35
CA GLU A 349 -10.26 4.32 3.56
C GLU A 349 -11.72 4.26 4.07
N GLN A 350 -11.98 4.40 5.38
CA GLN A 350 -13.30 4.14 5.98
C GLN A 350 -14.09 5.38 6.41
N ASP A 351 -13.47 6.35 7.07
CA ASP A 351 -14.17 7.39 7.84
C ASP A 351 -15.00 8.30 6.93
N HIS A 352 -16.28 8.50 7.28
CA HIS A 352 -17.24 9.32 6.53
C HIS A 352 -18.32 9.87 7.46
N LEU A 353 -18.79 11.10 7.21
CA LEU A 353 -19.74 11.80 8.11
C LEU A 353 -21.21 11.75 7.68
N ASP A 354 -21.49 11.46 6.41
CA ASP A 354 -22.85 11.45 5.89
C ASP A 354 -23.52 10.10 6.11
N TYR A 355 -24.83 10.10 6.31
CA TYR A 355 -25.62 8.87 6.38
C TYR A 355 -25.42 8.08 5.09
N SER A 356 -25.00 6.83 5.22
CA SER A 356 -24.94 5.92 4.10
C SER A 356 -25.42 4.52 4.45
N ASP A 357 -26.18 3.94 3.53
CA ASP A 357 -26.49 2.52 3.46
C ASP A 357 -25.49 1.75 2.56
N LYS A 358 -24.45 2.44 2.07
CA LYS A 358 -23.44 1.91 1.15
C LYS A 358 -22.13 1.52 1.83
N ASP A 359 -22.01 1.77 3.13
CA ASP A 359 -20.90 1.22 3.91
C ASP A 359 -21.02 -0.31 3.97
N LEU A 360 -20.17 -0.97 3.20
CA LEU A 360 -20.20 -2.42 3.01
C LEU A 360 -19.72 -3.21 4.24
N SER A 361 -19.20 -2.53 5.27
CA SER A 361 -18.81 -3.16 6.53
C SER A 361 -19.99 -3.67 7.36
N GLY A 362 -21.20 -3.15 7.07
CA GLY A 362 -22.41 -3.38 7.84
C GLY A 362 -22.67 -2.33 8.93
N VAL A 363 -21.84 -1.29 9.03
CA VAL A 363 -22.21 -0.08 9.78
C VAL A 363 -23.32 0.64 9.01
N THR A 364 -24.34 1.09 9.74
CA THR A 364 -25.44 1.87 9.18
C THR A 364 -25.43 3.26 9.82
N GLY A 365 -25.82 4.26 9.05
CA GLY A 365 -25.80 5.63 9.54
C GLY A 365 -24.58 6.38 9.03
N ASN A 366 -24.03 7.24 9.89
CA ASN A 366 -22.97 8.15 9.53
C ASN A 366 -21.61 7.56 9.94
N GLY A 367 -21.31 6.28 9.69
CA GLY A 367 -20.07 5.65 10.17
C GLY A 367 -19.92 5.51 11.71
N TRP A 368 -18.77 5.02 12.18
CA TRP A 368 -18.49 4.85 13.61
C TRP A 368 -17.83 6.09 14.24
N HIS A 369 -18.57 6.78 15.11
CA HIS A 369 -18.17 8.06 15.72
C HIS A 369 -18.37 8.03 17.23
N PRO A 370 -17.49 7.38 18.01
CA PRO A 370 -17.58 7.44 19.45
C PRO A 370 -17.38 8.87 19.94
N TRP A 371 -18.17 9.30 20.93
CA TRP A 371 -18.12 10.68 21.46
C TRP A 371 -16.75 11.09 22.04
N TRP A 372 -15.89 10.13 22.34
CA TRP A 372 -14.54 10.32 22.87
C TRP A 372 -13.44 10.27 21.80
N GLY A 373 -13.77 9.95 20.54
CA GLY A 373 -12.80 9.84 19.44
C GLY A 373 -12.92 10.97 18.42
N ASN A 374 -11.89 11.14 17.62
CA ASN A 374 -11.77 12.15 16.56
C ASN A 374 -11.99 11.58 15.15
N TYR A 375 -12.97 10.68 15.01
CA TYR A 375 -13.37 10.10 13.72
C TYR A 375 -14.08 11.14 12.86
N GLY A 376 -13.77 11.17 11.57
CA GLY A 376 -14.13 12.28 10.69
C GLY A 376 -14.60 11.86 9.31
N ASP A 377 -14.19 12.63 8.30
CA ASP A 377 -14.45 12.35 6.89
C ASP A 377 -13.13 12.14 6.14
N ASP A 378 -12.31 11.24 6.66
CA ASP A 378 -10.95 11.06 6.15
C ASP A 378 -10.94 10.29 4.83
N SER A 379 -11.91 9.40 4.60
CA SER A 379 -12.11 8.72 3.31
C SER A 379 -12.70 9.63 2.24
N ASN A 380 -13.27 10.78 2.64
CA ASN A 380 -13.87 11.77 1.74
C ASN A 380 -14.93 11.13 0.81
N GLY A 381 -15.77 10.28 1.43
CA GLY A 381 -16.90 9.60 0.80
C GLY A 381 -16.61 8.22 0.19
N GLU A 382 -15.36 7.71 0.22
CA GLU A 382 -15.05 6.36 -0.26
C GLU A 382 -15.65 5.25 0.61
N CYS A 383 -15.67 5.44 1.93
CA CYS A 383 -16.30 4.58 2.93
C CYS A 383 -16.07 3.06 2.74
N GLY A 384 -14.82 2.70 2.47
CA GLY A 384 -14.36 1.31 2.33
C GLY A 384 -14.70 0.67 0.99
N VAL A 385 -15.45 1.33 0.11
CA VAL A 385 -15.91 0.74 -1.16
C VAL A 385 -14.75 0.35 -2.07
N PRO A 386 -13.77 1.23 -2.38
CA PRO A 386 -12.64 0.82 -3.21
C PRO A 386 -11.84 -0.34 -2.60
N MET A 387 -11.64 -0.34 -1.28
CA MET A 387 -10.97 -1.44 -0.58
C MET A 387 -11.72 -2.77 -0.76
N PHE A 388 -13.05 -2.77 -0.58
CA PHE A 388 -13.89 -3.96 -0.70
C PHE A 388 -13.75 -4.63 -2.06
N TYR A 389 -13.73 -3.85 -3.14
CA TYR A 389 -13.61 -4.43 -4.48
C TYR A 389 -12.17 -4.78 -4.84
N ARG A 390 -11.19 -3.99 -4.39
CA ARG A 390 -9.80 -4.10 -4.82
C ARG A 390 -9.01 -5.17 -4.06
N PHE A 391 -9.48 -5.60 -2.89
CA PHE A 391 -8.80 -6.57 -2.06
C PHE A 391 -9.76 -7.60 -1.47
N HIS A 392 -9.31 -8.85 -1.39
CA HIS A 392 -10.06 -9.93 -0.79
C HIS A 392 -9.16 -10.70 0.19
N MET A 393 -9.44 -10.48 1.48
CA MET A 393 -8.73 -11.09 2.61
C MET A 393 -9.45 -12.36 3.09
N PRO A 394 -8.88 -13.17 4.00
CA PRO A 394 -9.53 -14.38 4.50
C PRO A 394 -11.00 -14.21 4.93
N ASP A 395 -11.88 -15.09 4.44
CA ASP A 395 -13.33 -15.08 4.69
C ASP A 395 -13.71 -15.65 6.08
N ASN A 396 -13.05 -15.20 7.15
CA ASN A 396 -13.25 -15.74 8.50
C ASN A 396 -13.63 -14.70 9.57
N GLY A 397 -13.81 -13.44 9.20
CA GLY A 397 -14.30 -12.37 10.08
C GLY A 397 -15.36 -11.50 9.41
N ASN A 398 -15.01 -10.24 9.14
CA ASN A 398 -15.81 -9.34 8.33
C ASN A 398 -14.97 -8.86 7.16
N TYR A 399 -14.82 -9.74 6.17
CA TYR A 399 -14.09 -9.46 4.93
C TYR A 399 -12.70 -8.85 5.21
N LEU A 400 -12.35 -7.71 4.59
CA LEU A 400 -11.07 -7.02 4.80
C LEU A 400 -11.00 -6.18 6.09
N TRP A 401 -12.13 -5.87 6.73
CA TRP A 401 -12.16 -4.98 7.89
C TRP A 401 -11.55 -5.64 9.12
N TRP A 402 -11.86 -6.93 9.34
CA TRP A 402 -11.13 -7.74 10.32
C TRP A 402 -11.18 -9.22 9.94
N TYR A 403 -10.03 -9.88 10.05
CA TYR A 403 -9.81 -11.26 9.67
C TYR A 403 -8.55 -11.80 10.35
N SER A 404 -8.35 -13.11 10.30
CA SER A 404 -7.14 -13.76 10.81
C SER A 404 -6.60 -14.80 9.83
N TYR A 405 -5.34 -15.20 9.98
CA TYR A 405 -4.74 -16.29 9.20
C TYR A 405 -3.53 -16.88 9.91
N ASP A 406 -3.28 -18.17 9.67
CA ASP A 406 -2.07 -18.84 10.15
C ASP A 406 -0.98 -18.85 9.08
N TYR A 407 0.27 -18.59 9.49
CA TYR A 407 1.44 -18.79 8.64
C TYR A 407 2.58 -19.39 9.47
N GLY A 408 2.87 -20.67 9.25
CA GLY A 408 3.88 -21.40 10.03
C GLY A 408 3.53 -21.42 11.53
N LEU A 409 4.33 -20.73 12.35
CA LEU A 409 4.21 -20.68 13.81
C LEU A 409 3.38 -19.51 14.37
N VAL A 410 2.79 -18.69 13.51
CA VAL A 410 2.13 -17.46 13.95
C VAL A 410 0.69 -17.45 13.47
N HIS A 411 -0.19 -17.07 14.39
CA HIS A 411 -1.54 -16.64 14.10
C HIS A 411 -1.56 -15.11 13.95
N TYR A 412 -1.90 -14.63 12.77
CA TYR A 412 -1.98 -13.21 12.44
C TYR A 412 -3.40 -12.72 12.50
N ILE A 413 -3.60 -11.52 13.04
CA ILE A 413 -4.91 -10.88 13.16
C ILE A 413 -4.80 -9.47 12.56
N MET A 414 -5.70 -9.14 11.64
CA MET A 414 -5.96 -7.78 11.21
C MET A 414 -7.28 -7.33 11.82
N MET A 415 -7.29 -6.18 12.49
CA MET A 415 -8.50 -5.56 13.04
C MET A 415 -8.71 -4.16 12.45
N SER A 416 -9.95 -3.67 12.48
CA SER A 416 -10.27 -2.30 12.11
C SER A 416 -10.37 -1.42 13.35
N THR A 417 -9.63 -0.32 13.33
CA THR A 417 -9.75 0.75 14.30
C THR A 417 -10.80 1.78 13.93
N GLU A 418 -11.53 1.60 12.82
CA GLU A 418 -12.55 2.53 12.32
C GLU A 418 -13.98 1.98 12.53
N HIS A 419 -14.11 0.96 13.37
CA HIS A 419 -15.36 0.27 13.67
C HIS A 419 -15.53 0.07 15.17
N ASP A 420 -16.76 -0.25 15.61
CA ASP A 420 -17.02 -0.45 17.02
C ASP A 420 -16.15 -1.56 17.62
N MET A 421 -15.38 -1.16 18.64
CA MET A 421 -14.43 -1.96 19.39
C MET A 421 -14.97 -2.34 20.77
N GLY A 422 -16.18 -1.88 21.13
CA GLY A 422 -16.76 -2.09 22.45
C GLY A 422 -17.13 -3.54 22.73
N ASN A 423 -17.18 -3.91 24.01
CA ASN A 423 -17.67 -5.22 24.43
C ASN A 423 -19.10 -5.45 23.91
N GLY A 424 -19.32 -6.58 23.24
CA GLY A 424 -20.58 -6.94 22.58
C GLY A 424 -20.72 -6.46 21.13
N SER A 425 -19.77 -5.66 20.62
CA SER A 425 -19.69 -5.35 19.19
C SER A 425 -19.39 -6.60 18.36
N ARG A 426 -19.65 -6.54 17.05
CA ARG A 426 -19.37 -7.63 16.11
C ARG A 426 -17.88 -7.95 16.07
N GLN A 427 -17.03 -6.92 16.03
CA GLN A 427 -15.58 -7.08 16.00
C GLN A 427 -15.03 -7.64 17.32
N TYR A 428 -15.45 -7.10 18.47
CA TYR A 428 -14.99 -7.60 19.78
C TYR A 428 -15.36 -9.08 19.97
N SER A 429 -16.62 -9.43 19.67
CA SER A 429 -17.12 -10.80 19.84
C SER A 429 -16.39 -11.78 18.91
N TRP A 430 -16.11 -11.37 17.68
CA TRP A 430 -15.31 -12.14 16.74
C TRP A 430 -13.87 -12.32 17.24
N LEU A 431 -13.21 -11.23 17.64
CA LEU A 431 -11.82 -11.25 18.09
C LEU A 431 -11.63 -12.13 19.33
N GLU A 432 -12.54 -12.05 20.30
CA GLU A 432 -12.49 -12.93 21.47
C GLU A 432 -12.63 -14.41 21.08
N GLN A 433 -13.52 -14.72 20.13
CA GLN A 433 -13.73 -16.07 19.66
C GLN A 433 -12.52 -16.60 18.87
N ASP A 434 -11.94 -15.77 18.00
CA ASP A 434 -10.74 -16.07 17.22
C ASP A 434 -9.55 -16.36 18.14
N LEU A 435 -9.23 -15.43 19.07
CA LEU A 435 -8.16 -15.60 20.06
C LEU A 435 -8.33 -16.85 20.93
N LYS A 436 -9.58 -17.16 21.33
CA LYS A 436 -9.88 -18.36 22.12
C LYS A 436 -9.63 -19.66 21.37
N ASN A 437 -9.77 -19.64 20.04
CA ASN A 437 -9.62 -20.82 19.19
C ASN A 437 -8.15 -21.07 18.77
N VAL A 438 -7.23 -20.16 19.08
CA VAL A 438 -5.81 -20.33 18.74
C VAL A 438 -5.21 -21.52 19.50
N ASP A 439 -4.81 -22.55 18.74
CA ASP A 439 -4.02 -23.66 19.23
C ASP A 439 -2.54 -23.24 19.32
N ARG A 440 -2.16 -22.71 20.48
CA ARG A 440 -0.78 -22.26 20.78
C ARG A 440 0.25 -23.39 20.73
N THR A 441 -0.17 -24.67 20.73
CA THR A 441 0.75 -25.78 20.46
C THR A 441 1.16 -25.85 19.00
N LYS A 442 0.40 -25.24 18.07
CA LYS A 442 0.76 -25.08 16.66
C LYS A 442 1.29 -23.68 16.39
N THR A 443 0.53 -22.65 16.73
CA THR A 443 0.87 -21.24 16.49
C THR A 443 1.19 -20.56 17.82
N PRO A 444 2.39 -20.78 18.39
CA PRO A 444 2.72 -20.21 19.69
C PRO A 444 2.68 -18.68 19.70
N TRP A 445 2.91 -18.04 18.56
CA TRP A 445 2.90 -16.58 18.39
C TRP A 445 1.55 -16.07 17.92
N ILE A 446 1.07 -14.98 18.54
CA ILE A 446 -0.05 -14.18 18.07
C ILE A 446 0.44 -12.77 17.77
N ILE A 447 0.29 -12.36 16.52
CA ILE A 447 0.62 -11.00 16.06
C ILE A 447 -0.68 -10.33 15.60
N LEU A 448 -0.99 -9.18 16.19
CA LEU A 448 -2.14 -8.37 15.83
C LEU A 448 -1.66 -7.11 15.09
N ALA A 449 -2.46 -6.61 14.16
CA ALA A 449 -2.32 -5.28 13.61
C ALA A 449 -3.67 -4.56 13.55
N GLY A 450 -3.64 -3.27 13.83
CA GLY A 450 -4.72 -2.32 13.58
C GLY A 450 -4.12 -0.98 13.17
N HIS A 451 -4.93 -0.04 12.70
CA HIS A 451 -4.40 1.20 12.15
C HIS A 451 -4.07 2.22 13.25
N ARG A 452 -5.06 2.77 13.95
CA ARG A 452 -4.84 3.74 15.04
C ARG A 452 -4.18 3.10 16.27
N PRO A 453 -3.16 3.72 16.90
CA PRO A 453 -2.38 3.04 17.94
C PRO A 453 -3.10 3.01 19.29
N MET A 454 -3.06 1.84 19.93
CA MET A 454 -3.53 1.66 21.31
C MET A 454 -2.59 2.32 22.34
N TYR A 455 -1.29 2.35 22.06
CA TYR A 455 -0.27 2.97 22.90
C TYR A 455 0.53 3.95 22.06
N THR A 456 0.55 5.22 22.48
CA THR A 456 1.35 6.29 21.88
C THR A 456 1.73 7.30 22.95
N SER A 457 2.95 7.80 22.88
CA SER A 457 3.40 8.92 23.70
C SER A 457 3.53 10.20 22.88
N GLU A 458 3.11 10.20 21.62
CA GLU A 458 3.07 11.42 20.79
C GLU A 458 1.88 12.30 21.19
N LEU A 459 2.13 13.60 21.40
CA LEU A 459 1.17 14.54 22.02
C LEU A 459 0.12 15.07 21.03
N ALA A 460 -0.57 14.20 20.30
CA ALA A 460 -1.74 14.57 19.49
C ALA A 460 -3.02 14.31 20.30
N LEU A 461 -3.54 15.34 20.97
CA LEU A 461 -4.61 15.20 21.98
C LEU A 461 -5.85 14.41 21.50
N GLY A 462 -6.31 14.62 20.26
CA GLY A 462 -7.47 13.91 19.72
C GLY A 462 -7.25 12.41 19.62
N ASP A 463 -6.13 12.01 19.02
CA ASP A 463 -5.76 10.61 18.83
C ASP A 463 -5.34 9.95 20.15
N MET A 464 -4.79 10.69 21.11
CA MET A 464 -4.53 10.17 22.46
C MET A 464 -5.81 9.71 23.17
N PHE A 465 -6.94 10.38 22.97
CA PHE A 465 -8.22 9.91 23.53
C PHE A 465 -8.67 8.60 22.87
N VAL A 466 -8.40 8.43 21.59
CA VAL A 466 -8.63 7.16 20.89
C VAL A 466 -7.78 6.05 21.50
N SER A 467 -6.48 6.29 21.69
CA SER A 467 -5.57 5.33 22.33
C SER A 467 -6.04 4.93 23.73
N LEU A 468 -6.46 5.90 24.56
CA LEU A 468 -7.03 5.62 25.89
C LEU A 468 -8.35 4.84 25.82
N GLY A 469 -9.21 5.16 24.86
CA GLY A 469 -10.43 4.41 24.57
C GLY A 469 -10.11 2.95 24.21
N MET A 470 -9.17 2.71 23.30
CA MET A 470 -8.74 1.37 22.93
C MET A 470 -8.12 0.60 24.10
N GLN A 471 -7.31 1.24 24.95
CA GLN A 471 -6.78 0.63 26.18
C GLN A 471 -7.92 0.19 27.10
N HIS A 472 -8.97 1.01 27.24
CA HIS A 472 -10.13 0.66 28.04
C HIS A 472 -10.93 -0.51 27.47
N LEU A 473 -11.08 -0.58 26.14
CA LEU A 473 -11.95 -1.54 25.47
C LEU A 473 -11.28 -2.89 25.19
N PHE A 474 -10.01 -2.92 24.76
CA PHE A 474 -9.35 -4.13 24.25
C PHE A 474 -8.18 -4.66 25.07
N GLU A 475 -7.49 -3.82 25.85
CA GLU A 475 -6.24 -4.22 26.49
C GLU A 475 -6.38 -5.49 27.35
N ASP A 476 -7.47 -5.59 28.11
CA ASP A 476 -7.72 -6.76 28.97
C ASP A 476 -7.98 -8.04 28.14
N LEU A 477 -8.59 -7.90 26.95
CA LEU A 477 -8.80 -9.02 26.03
C LEU A 477 -7.47 -9.50 25.44
N LEU A 478 -6.64 -8.58 24.93
CA LEU A 478 -5.35 -8.92 24.34
C LEU A 478 -4.40 -9.54 25.38
N TYR A 479 -4.41 -9.01 26.60
CA TYR A 479 -3.63 -9.56 27.71
C TYR A 479 -4.13 -10.96 28.15
N LYS A 480 -5.44 -11.14 28.30
CA LYS A 480 -6.07 -12.42 28.68
C LYS A 480 -5.65 -13.57 27.75
N TYR A 481 -5.59 -13.32 26.45
CA TYR A 481 -5.19 -14.31 25.46
C TYR A 481 -3.70 -14.24 25.07
N ARG A 482 -2.89 -13.47 25.82
CA ARG A 482 -1.44 -13.34 25.64
C ARG A 482 -1.05 -13.00 24.20
N VAL A 483 -1.61 -11.94 23.62
CA VAL A 483 -1.10 -11.41 22.34
C VAL A 483 0.34 -10.97 22.52
N ASP A 484 1.23 -11.35 21.61
CA ASP A 484 2.68 -11.14 21.83
C ASP A 484 3.14 -9.77 21.30
N LEU A 485 2.65 -9.39 20.12
CA LEU A 485 3.07 -8.21 19.39
C LEU A 485 1.86 -7.59 18.69
N ALA A 486 1.72 -6.27 18.81
CA ALA A 486 0.70 -5.48 18.14
C ALA A 486 1.33 -4.37 17.31
N PHE A 487 1.02 -4.32 16.02
CA PHE A 487 1.44 -3.28 15.09
C PHE A 487 0.36 -2.21 14.92
N TRP A 488 0.80 -0.97 14.85
CA TRP A 488 -0.01 0.23 14.68
C TRP A 488 0.63 1.18 13.67
N ALA A 489 -0.15 2.15 13.22
CA ALA A 489 0.11 3.10 12.14
C ALA A 489 -0.50 4.46 12.53
N HIS A 490 -1.06 5.21 11.57
CA HIS A 490 -1.82 6.46 11.73
C HIS A 490 -0.98 7.66 12.12
N TYR A 491 -0.19 7.52 13.17
CA TYR A 491 0.90 8.46 13.43
C TYR A 491 2.01 8.17 12.44
N HIS A 492 2.41 9.20 11.69
CA HIS A 492 3.48 9.11 10.70
C HIS A 492 4.86 9.19 11.36
N SER A 493 5.06 8.31 12.34
CA SER A 493 6.15 8.31 13.29
C SER A 493 6.50 6.87 13.73
N TYR A 494 7.60 6.73 14.48
CA TYR A 494 8.03 5.44 15.00
C TYR A 494 8.11 5.44 16.52
N GLU A 495 7.43 4.47 17.14
CA GLU A 495 7.48 4.23 18.58
C GLU A 495 7.42 2.73 18.89
N ARG A 496 8.24 2.28 19.84
CA ARG A 496 8.20 0.91 20.38
C ARG A 496 8.09 0.92 21.90
N THR A 497 7.14 0.16 22.41
CA THR A 497 6.93 -0.01 23.85
C THR A 497 7.77 -1.16 24.43
N CYS A 498 7.84 -1.25 25.75
CA CYS A 498 8.07 -2.52 26.42
C CYS A 498 6.84 -3.44 26.25
N ALA A 499 6.96 -4.71 26.65
CA ALA A 499 5.76 -5.51 26.90
C ALA A 499 4.95 -4.82 28.01
N VAL A 500 3.76 -4.32 27.69
CA VAL A 500 3.01 -3.38 28.53
C VAL A 500 1.61 -3.92 28.85
N TYR A 501 1.15 -3.62 30.06
CA TYR A 501 -0.23 -3.81 30.50
C TYR A 501 -0.55 -2.78 31.58
N LYS A 502 -1.67 -2.08 31.44
CA LYS A 502 -2.12 -0.98 32.30
C LYS A 502 -1.00 0.05 32.53
N LYS A 503 -0.33 0.43 31.44
CA LYS A 503 0.80 1.38 31.39
C LYS A 503 2.01 0.97 32.23
N LYS A 504 2.14 -0.31 32.56
CA LYS A 504 3.31 -0.85 33.28
C LYS A 504 4.02 -1.88 32.42
N CYS A 505 5.34 -1.83 32.40
CA CYS A 505 6.14 -2.86 31.77
C CYS A 505 6.00 -4.17 32.56
N ILE A 506 5.51 -5.22 31.90
CA ILE A 506 5.33 -6.55 32.47
C ILE A 506 5.80 -7.61 31.47
N GLN A 507 6.37 -8.70 31.95
CA GLN A 507 7.00 -9.70 31.08
C GLN A 507 6.02 -10.36 30.09
N ASP A 508 4.79 -10.61 30.51
CA ASP A 508 3.74 -11.26 29.70
C ASP A 508 2.78 -10.25 29.03
N GLY A 509 3.14 -8.97 29.01
CA GLY A 509 2.36 -7.92 28.35
C GLY A 509 2.49 -7.97 26.83
N VAL A 510 1.68 -7.17 26.15
CA VAL A 510 1.76 -7.03 24.69
C VAL A 510 2.87 -6.02 24.36
N THR A 511 3.73 -6.32 23.41
CA THR A 511 4.64 -5.29 22.85
C THR A 511 3.89 -4.53 21.76
N HIS A 512 3.87 -3.20 21.81
CA HIS A 512 3.23 -2.36 20.80
C HIS A 512 4.29 -1.64 19.97
N ILE A 513 4.08 -1.60 18.66
CA ILE A 513 4.97 -0.90 17.71
C ILE A 513 4.11 -0.05 16.78
N THR A 514 4.30 1.26 16.82
CA THR A 514 3.75 2.21 15.85
C THR A 514 4.77 2.42 14.74
N ILE A 515 4.38 2.16 13.50
CA ILE A 515 5.24 2.17 12.30
C ILE A 515 4.50 2.74 11.08
N GLY A 516 3.94 3.95 11.24
CA GLY A 516 3.29 4.70 10.15
C GLY A 516 4.27 5.44 9.22
N THR A 517 5.47 4.89 9.03
CA THR A 517 6.60 5.61 8.43
C THR A 517 6.81 5.30 6.94
N ALA A 518 5.84 4.67 6.26
CA ALA A 518 6.08 4.15 4.91
C ALA A 518 6.15 5.24 3.84
N GLY A 519 5.50 6.39 4.03
CA GLY A 519 5.66 7.48 3.06
C GLY A 519 4.80 8.73 3.23
N LYS A 520 3.72 8.70 4.01
CA LYS A 520 2.89 9.90 4.22
C LYS A 520 3.62 11.00 4.98
N SER A 521 3.23 12.26 4.79
CA SER A 521 3.89 13.41 5.42
C SER A 521 4.08 13.23 6.94
N GLU A 522 5.32 13.28 7.42
CA GLU A 522 5.69 13.05 8.82
C GLU A 522 4.89 13.92 9.80
N ASP A 523 4.58 13.33 10.95
CA ASP A 523 4.12 14.07 12.12
C ASP A 523 5.32 14.59 12.90
N HIS A 524 5.18 15.73 13.55
CA HIS A 524 6.26 16.38 14.31
C HIS A 524 5.80 16.78 15.71
N GLU A 525 4.77 16.10 16.23
CA GLU A 525 4.30 16.35 17.57
C GLU A 525 5.32 15.82 18.59
N PRO A 526 5.48 16.49 19.74
CA PRO A 526 6.46 16.06 20.73
C PRO A 526 6.01 14.79 21.44
N TYR A 527 6.96 13.93 21.79
CA TYR A 527 6.70 12.80 22.67
C TYR A 527 6.72 13.20 24.14
N ILE A 528 5.72 12.75 24.91
CA ILE A 528 5.73 12.78 26.37
C ILE A 528 6.55 11.62 26.93
N LYS A 529 7.21 11.86 28.06
CA LYS A 529 8.00 10.81 28.71
C LYS A 529 7.08 9.82 29.41
N GLU A 530 7.14 8.57 28.98
CA GLU A 530 6.37 7.46 29.53
C GLU A 530 7.31 6.27 29.77
N ASP A 531 7.23 5.63 30.95
CA ASP A 531 8.16 4.54 31.32
C ASP A 531 8.02 3.31 30.41
N TRP A 532 6.86 3.14 29.78
CA TRP A 532 6.58 2.04 28.86
C TRP A 532 7.02 2.32 27.42
N SER A 533 7.37 3.56 27.06
CA SER A 533 7.87 3.92 25.74
C SER A 533 9.39 3.78 25.70
N LEU A 534 9.90 2.71 25.07
CA LEU A 534 11.32 2.35 25.13
C LEU A 534 12.16 2.99 24.04
N PHE A 535 11.59 3.21 22.86
CA PHE A 535 12.33 3.78 21.73
C PHE A 535 11.41 4.61 20.84
N GLN A 536 11.91 5.76 20.42
CA GLN A 536 11.27 6.72 19.53
C GLN A 536 12.33 7.28 18.58
N ARG A 537 11.95 7.66 17.37
CA ARG A 537 12.81 8.47 16.48
C ARG A 537 12.25 9.87 16.34
N LYS A 538 12.80 10.85 17.05
CA LYS A 538 12.27 12.23 17.04
C LYS A 538 12.37 12.95 15.69
N ASP A 539 13.23 12.46 14.80
CA ASP A 539 13.37 12.95 13.43
C ASP A 539 12.43 12.23 12.44
N ASN A 540 11.60 11.29 12.92
CA ASN A 540 10.56 10.55 12.20
C ASN A 540 10.94 10.15 10.77
N PRO A 541 12.09 9.48 10.56
CA PRO A 541 12.55 9.20 9.21
C PRO A 541 11.67 8.15 8.54
N TYR A 542 11.51 8.27 7.23
CA TYR A 542 10.81 7.25 6.44
C TYR A 542 11.50 5.88 6.47
N GLY A 543 10.70 4.84 6.66
CA GLY A 543 11.18 3.47 6.83
C GLY A 543 10.04 2.48 7.00
N TYR A 544 10.39 1.23 7.31
CA TYR A 544 9.43 0.15 7.48
C TYR A 544 9.97 -0.94 8.41
N GLY A 545 9.06 -1.80 8.85
CA GLY A 545 9.34 -2.94 9.72
C GLY A 545 9.79 -4.18 8.97
N ARG A 546 10.78 -4.88 9.52
CA ARG A 546 11.16 -6.24 9.13
C ARG A 546 11.00 -7.15 10.33
N VAL A 547 10.30 -8.26 10.15
CA VAL A 547 10.10 -9.24 11.21
C VAL A 547 10.66 -10.57 10.77
N MET A 548 11.43 -11.22 11.62
CA MET A 548 11.87 -12.60 11.44
C MET A 548 11.23 -13.49 12.50
N ILE A 549 10.42 -14.44 12.08
CA ILE A 549 9.99 -15.53 12.93
C ILE A 549 11.12 -16.56 12.89
N ALA A 550 11.87 -16.68 13.98
CA ALA A 550 13.04 -17.56 14.02
C ALA A 550 12.61 -19.00 14.32
N ASN A 551 11.79 -19.16 15.35
CA ASN A 551 11.27 -20.45 15.80
C ASN A 551 10.12 -20.23 16.82
N ARG A 552 9.75 -21.28 17.55
CA ARG A 552 8.68 -21.27 18.56
C ARG A 552 8.88 -20.32 19.73
N SER A 553 10.14 -19.98 20.05
CA SER A 553 10.49 -19.23 21.25
C SER A 553 11.21 -17.92 20.97
N ALA A 554 11.54 -17.60 19.72
CA ALA A 554 12.14 -16.32 19.35
C ALA A 554 11.57 -15.73 18.05
N LEU A 555 11.26 -14.43 18.09
CA LEU A 555 11.08 -13.59 16.91
C LEU A 555 11.96 -12.34 17.03
N HIS A 556 12.36 -11.79 15.89
CA HIS A 556 13.19 -10.58 15.78
C HIS A 556 12.42 -9.47 15.06
N TRP A 557 12.41 -8.29 15.65
CA TRP A 557 11.91 -7.05 15.06
C TRP A 557 13.08 -6.15 14.65
N GLU A 558 12.98 -5.53 13.49
CA GLU A 558 13.89 -4.49 13.00
C GLU A 558 13.10 -3.32 12.40
N TYR A 559 13.47 -2.09 12.74
CA TYR A 559 13.04 -0.89 12.03
C TYR A 559 14.16 -0.42 11.09
N PHE A 560 13.88 -0.49 9.79
CA PHE A 560 14.81 -0.11 8.72
C PHE A 560 14.46 1.28 8.18
N VAL A 561 15.46 2.17 8.12
CA VAL A 561 15.29 3.55 7.65
C VAL A 561 15.86 3.72 6.24
N ASN A 562 15.01 4.23 5.33
CA ASN A 562 15.30 4.31 3.90
C ASN A 562 16.48 5.23 3.57
N SER A 563 16.50 6.42 4.19
CA SER A 563 17.49 7.46 3.95
C SER A 563 18.87 7.11 4.52
N GLU A 564 18.92 6.23 5.51
CA GLU A 564 20.13 5.79 6.19
C GLU A 564 20.63 4.41 5.71
N ASP A 565 19.83 3.68 4.92
CA ASP A 565 20.09 2.32 4.42
C ASP A 565 20.57 1.37 5.54
N ARG A 566 19.94 1.46 6.72
CA ARG A 566 20.31 0.66 7.90
C ARG A 566 19.14 0.43 8.86
N VAL A 567 19.30 -0.59 9.71
CA VAL A 567 18.46 -0.81 10.88
C VAL A 567 18.84 0.19 11.97
N VAL A 568 17.84 0.81 12.59
CA VAL A 568 18.03 1.86 13.61
C VAL A 568 17.47 1.49 14.98
N ASP A 569 16.59 0.51 15.01
CA ASP A 569 16.08 -0.12 16.22
C ASP A 569 15.81 -1.59 15.95
N GLU A 570 16.12 -2.46 16.91
CA GLU A 570 15.90 -3.89 16.81
C GLU A 570 15.65 -4.50 18.19
N VAL A 571 14.84 -5.56 18.25
CA VAL A 571 14.60 -6.29 19.51
C VAL A 571 14.23 -7.75 19.24
N TRP A 572 14.75 -8.64 20.08
CA TRP A 572 14.30 -10.02 20.16
C TRP A 572 13.18 -10.16 21.19
N LEU A 573 12.02 -10.67 20.76
CA LEU A 573 10.97 -11.12 21.67
C LEU A 573 11.16 -12.62 21.89
N THR A 574 11.32 -13.02 23.15
CA THR A 574 11.60 -14.41 23.51
C THR A 574 10.58 -14.96 24.49
N LYS A 575 10.14 -16.20 24.26
CA LYS A 575 9.31 -16.96 25.20
C LYS A 575 10.19 -17.91 26.00
N THR A 576 10.23 -17.72 27.30
CA THR A 576 10.83 -18.70 28.23
C THR A 576 9.80 -19.76 28.57
N ALA A 577 10.20 -21.03 28.56
CA ALA A 577 9.38 -22.12 29.08
C ALA A 577 9.08 -21.86 30.57
N ALA A 578 7.86 -21.43 30.88
CA ALA A 578 7.43 -21.36 32.27
C ALA A 578 7.29 -22.80 32.80
N ALA A 579 7.83 -23.06 33.99
CA ALA A 579 7.72 -24.37 34.62
C ALA A 579 6.24 -24.73 34.81
N GLY A 580 5.76 -25.73 34.07
CA GLY A 580 4.37 -26.19 34.11
C GLY A 580 3.43 -25.56 33.06
N ASP A 581 3.94 -24.77 32.11
CA ASP A 581 3.13 -24.30 30.97
C ASP A 581 3.04 -25.42 29.92
N PRO A 582 1.85 -25.98 29.63
CA PRO A 582 1.67 -27.05 28.64
C PRO A 582 1.95 -26.60 27.19
N LEU A 583 2.34 -25.33 26.98
CA LEU A 583 2.74 -24.75 25.70
C LEU A 583 4.17 -25.08 25.25
N PHE A 584 4.94 -25.80 26.06
CA PHE A 584 6.30 -26.25 25.75
C PHE A 584 6.46 -27.77 25.71
#